data_AF-A0A4Q9V011-F1
#
_entry.id   AF-A0A4Q9V011-F1
#
_cell.length_a   1.000
_cell.length_b   1.000
_cell.length_c   1.000
_cell.angle_alpha   90.00
_cell.angle_beta   90.00
_cell.angle_gamma   90.00
#
_symmetry.space_group_name_H-M   'P 1'
#
loop_
_entity.id
_entity.type
_entity.pdbx_description
1 polymer ?
#
loop_
_entity_poly.entity_id
_entity_poly.type
_entity_poly.pdbx_seq_one_letter_code
_entity_poly.pdbx_strand_id
1 'polypeptide(L)'
;MTGLYVGSDTDFVLWRINRDLGSVADKPSETVTKLFPKGALAWQWALAGNLPTWTAVAEAAKVMPGDILVWRQGARSAQSTNGYVSYIGNVTNDGVVTENYFAGH
;
A
#
# COMPACT_ATOMS: atom_id res chain seq x y z
N MET A 1 -14.88 8.49 -7.98
CA MET A 1 -13.57 8.26 -7.34
C MET A 1 -12.69 9.44 -7.67
N THR A 2 -12.57 10.41 -6.76
CA THR A 2 -11.65 11.54 -6.88
C THR A 2 -10.51 11.31 -5.90
N GLY A 3 -9.27 11.17 -6.38
CA GLY A 3 -8.10 11.41 -5.53
C GLY A 3 -6.92 10.44 -5.57
N LEU A 4 -6.90 9.40 -6.41
CA LEU A 4 -5.65 8.65 -6.63
C LEU A 4 -4.92 9.27 -7.82
N TYR A 5 -3.70 9.75 -7.58
CA TYR A 5 -2.86 10.34 -8.63
C TYR A 5 -2.08 9.23 -9.32
N VAL A 6 -2.24 9.08 -10.63
CA VAL A 6 -1.45 8.11 -11.41
C VAL A 6 0.03 8.38 -11.20
N GLY A 7 0.80 7.32 -10.91
CA GLY A 7 2.22 7.41 -10.59
C GLY A 7 2.54 7.76 -9.13
N SER A 8 1.55 7.85 -8.23
CA SER A 8 1.79 7.94 -6.79
C SER A 8 2.14 6.57 -6.17
N ASP A 9 2.60 6.60 -4.93
CA ASP A 9 2.80 5.41 -4.10
C ASP A 9 1.49 4.65 -3.85
N THR A 10 0.39 5.37 -3.65
CA THR A 10 -0.95 4.77 -3.52
C THR A 10 -1.42 4.10 -4.81
N ASP A 11 -1.17 4.69 -5.97
CA ASP A 11 -1.45 4.09 -7.28
C ASP A 11 -0.62 2.82 -7.52
N PHE A 12 0.69 2.86 -7.24
CA PHE A 12 1.55 1.68 -7.36
C PHE A 12 1.03 0.49 -6.56
N VAL A 13 0.74 0.70 -5.28
CA VAL A 13 0.34 -0.38 -4.37
C VAL A 13 -0.97 -1.00 -4.83
N LEU A 14 -1.92 -0.19 -5.29
CA LEU A 14 -3.18 -0.67 -5.85
C LEU A 14 -3.00 -1.46 -7.14
N TRP A 15 -2.12 -0.99 -8.03
CA TRP A 15 -1.74 -1.74 -9.23
C TRP A 15 -1.07 -3.08 -8.88
N ARG A 16 -0.20 -3.11 -7.87
CA ARG A 16 0.53 -4.31 -7.47
C ARG A 16 -0.40 -5.38 -6.87
N ILE A 17 -1.33 -4.97 -6.01
CA ILE A 17 -2.39 -5.83 -5.46
C ILE A 17 -3.28 -6.37 -6.59
N ASN A 18 -3.68 -5.51 -7.53
CA ASN A 18 -4.44 -5.93 -8.72
C ASN A 18 -3.73 -7.04 -9.50
N ARG A 19 -2.42 -6.88 -9.69
CA ARG A 19 -1.59 -7.84 -10.40
C ARG A 19 -1.53 -9.19 -9.68
N ASP A 20 -1.36 -9.23 -8.35
CA ASP A 20 -1.35 -10.50 -7.59
C ASP A 20 -2.68 -11.24 -7.65
N LEU A 21 -3.79 -10.51 -7.77
CA LEU A 21 -5.12 -11.07 -7.92
C LEU A 21 -5.42 -11.54 -9.37
N GLY A 22 -4.43 -11.51 -10.26
CA GLY A 22 -4.56 -11.94 -11.65
C GLY A 22 -5.30 -10.95 -12.54
N SER A 23 -5.53 -9.72 -12.08
CA SER A 23 -6.14 -8.66 -12.89
C SER A 23 -5.11 -8.08 -13.86
N VAL A 24 -5.46 -8.03 -15.14
CA VAL A 24 -4.70 -7.28 -16.15
C VAL A 24 -5.07 -5.79 -16.10
N ALA A 25 -4.10 -4.95 -16.46
CA ALA A 25 -3.95 -3.54 -16.08
C ALA A 25 -5.10 -2.58 -16.45
N ASP A 26 -6.02 -3.02 -17.29
CA ASP A 26 -7.03 -2.19 -17.94
C ASP A 26 -8.39 -2.17 -17.23
N LYS A 27 -8.65 -3.10 -16.30
CA LYS A 27 -9.83 -3.04 -15.40
C LYS A 27 -9.53 -3.67 -14.04
N PRO A 28 -9.66 -2.96 -12.91
CA PRO A 28 -9.67 -3.59 -11.59
C PRO A 28 -10.89 -4.52 -11.49
N SER A 29 -10.70 -5.77 -11.06
CA SER A 29 -11.82 -6.68 -10.86
C SER A 29 -12.77 -6.15 -9.76
N GLU A 30 -14.05 -6.52 -9.78
CA GLU A 30 -15.03 -6.11 -8.75
C GLU A 30 -14.66 -6.58 -7.33
N THR A 31 -13.81 -7.59 -7.22
CA THR A 31 -13.22 -8.02 -5.94
C THR A 31 -12.26 -6.96 -5.41
N VAL A 32 -11.57 -6.25 -6.30
CA VAL A 32 -10.55 -5.27 -5.94
C VAL A 32 -11.23 -4.04 -5.34
N THR A 33 -12.35 -3.54 -5.88
CA THR A 33 -13.08 -2.37 -5.33
C THR A 33 -13.41 -2.50 -3.84
N LYS A 34 -13.55 -3.73 -3.33
CA LYS A 34 -13.77 -4.02 -1.90
C LYS A 34 -12.46 -4.03 -1.07
N LEU A 35 -11.33 -4.34 -1.70
CA LEU A 35 -10.00 -4.28 -1.11
C LEU A 35 -9.40 -2.86 -1.13
N PHE A 36 -9.97 -1.92 -1.91
CA PHE A 36 -9.43 -0.57 -1.99
C PHE A 36 -9.48 0.11 -0.62
N PRO A 37 -8.35 0.66 -0.20
CA PRO A 37 -8.31 1.51 0.97
C PRO A 37 -9.16 2.76 0.75
N LYS A 38 -9.77 3.25 1.83
CA LYS A 38 -10.45 4.55 1.86
C LYS A 38 -9.41 5.65 2.12
N GLY A 39 -9.60 6.79 1.45
CA GLY A 39 -8.72 7.95 1.56
C GLY A 39 -7.76 8.06 0.38
N ALA A 40 -7.53 9.30 -0.04
CA ALA A 40 -6.66 9.66 -1.16
C ALA A 40 -5.17 9.72 -0.78
N LEU A 41 -4.88 9.95 0.51
CA LEU A 41 -3.52 10.08 1.03
C LEU A 41 -3.09 8.78 1.71
N ALA A 42 -1.82 8.39 1.54
CA ALA A 42 -1.29 7.14 2.07
C ALA A 42 -1.49 6.99 3.58
N TRP A 43 -1.23 8.04 4.37
CA TRP A 43 -1.40 7.97 5.83
C TRP A 43 -2.84 7.64 6.26
N GLN A 44 -3.85 7.99 5.45
CA GLN A 44 -5.25 7.74 5.76
C GLN A 44 -5.56 6.25 5.76
N TRP A 45 -4.77 5.42 5.05
CA TRP A 45 -4.97 3.98 5.01
C TRP A 45 -4.64 3.33 6.37
N ALA A 46 -3.80 3.97 7.19
CA ALA A 46 -3.53 3.52 8.56
C ALA A 46 -4.64 3.87 9.56
N LEU A 47 -5.70 4.59 9.16
CA LEU A 47 -6.84 4.89 10.01
C LEU A 47 -7.79 3.69 10.13
N ALA A 48 -8.38 3.52 11.31
CA ALA A 48 -9.33 2.44 11.56
C ALA A 48 -10.50 2.48 10.55
N GLY A 49 -10.79 1.32 9.94
CA GLY A 49 -11.88 1.18 8.97
C GLY A 49 -11.60 1.69 7.55
N ASN A 50 -10.40 2.27 7.32
CA ASN A 50 -9.97 2.66 5.98
C ASN A 50 -9.32 1.54 5.20
N LEU A 51 -8.97 0.42 5.83
CA LEU A 51 -8.64 -0.84 5.17
C LEU A 51 -9.62 -1.93 5.62
N PRO A 52 -10.89 -1.90 5.15
CA PRO A 52 -11.97 -2.70 5.73
C PRO A 52 -11.78 -4.22 5.60
N THR A 53 -11.01 -4.68 4.63
CA THR A 53 -10.73 -6.10 4.37
C THR A 53 -9.33 -6.53 4.82
N TRP A 54 -8.52 -5.60 5.31
CA TRP A 54 -7.15 -5.90 5.75
C TRP A 54 -7.10 -6.00 7.26
N THR A 55 -6.21 -6.85 7.75
CA THR A 55 -5.92 -6.97 9.17
C THR A 55 -4.56 -6.33 9.44
N ALA A 56 -4.47 -5.54 10.51
CA ALA A 56 -3.18 -5.00 10.93
C ALA A 56 -2.27 -6.12 11.42
N VAL A 57 -1.05 -6.18 10.89
CA VAL A 57 -0.02 -7.12 11.36
C VAL A 57 0.57 -6.58 12.66
N ALA A 58 0.30 -7.27 13.77
CA ALA A 58 0.70 -6.81 15.11
C ALA A 58 2.17 -7.09 15.46
N GLU A 59 2.81 -8.03 14.76
CA GLU A 59 4.16 -8.49 15.05
C GLU A 59 4.99 -8.49 13.75
N ALA A 60 6.17 -7.88 13.79
CA ALA A 60 7.06 -7.80 12.62
C ALA A 60 7.40 -9.20 12.05
N ALA A 61 7.49 -10.23 12.90
CA ALA A 61 7.75 -11.61 12.49
C ALA A 61 6.61 -12.27 11.68
N LYS A 62 5.42 -11.67 11.66
CA LYS A 62 4.25 -12.14 10.91
C LYS A 62 4.06 -11.42 9.58
N VAL A 63 4.94 -10.48 9.25
CA VAL A 63 4.91 -9.77 7.96
C VAL A 63 5.23 -10.76 6.83
N MET A 64 4.46 -10.70 5.75
CA MET A 64 4.59 -11.59 4.60
C MET A 64 4.67 -10.80 3.28
N PRO A 65 5.28 -11.35 2.22
CA PRO A 65 5.09 -10.83 0.88
C PRO A 65 3.59 -10.76 0.54
N GLY A 66 3.12 -9.63 0.02
CA GLY A 66 1.67 -9.35 -0.11
C GLY A 66 1.15 -8.28 0.82
N ASP A 67 1.80 -8.08 1.96
CA ASP A 67 1.43 -7.04 2.91
C ASP A 67 1.75 -5.64 2.37
N ILE A 68 1.10 -4.64 2.95
CA ILE A 68 1.40 -3.22 2.68
C ILE A 68 1.96 -2.56 3.94
N LEU A 69 2.99 -1.74 3.75
CA LEU A 69 3.56 -0.92 4.81
C LEU A 69 3.05 0.51 4.65
N VAL A 70 2.30 1.00 5.65
CA VAL A 70 1.72 2.35 5.65
C VAL A 70 2.42 3.20 6.70
N TRP A 71 3.09 4.26 6.25
CA TRP A 71 3.68 5.26 7.12
C TRP A 71 2.69 6.40 7.37
N ARG A 72 2.48 6.70 8.65
CA ARG A 72 1.71 7.87 9.06
C ARG A 72 2.39 9.17 8.61
N GLN A 73 1.62 10.25 8.59
CA GLN A 73 2.15 11.59 8.36
C GLN A 73 3.35 11.86 9.29
N GLY A 74 4.43 12.41 8.72
CA GLY A 74 5.64 12.75 9.47
C GLY A 74 6.58 11.58 9.81
N ALA A 75 6.17 10.32 9.59
CA ALA A 75 6.94 9.16 10.06
C ALA A 75 8.21 8.87 9.24
N ARG A 76 8.20 9.17 7.93
CA ARG A 76 9.39 9.00 7.05
C ARG A 76 10.29 10.23 7.07
N SER A 77 9.69 11.42 7.16
CA SER A 77 10.36 12.70 7.36
C SER A 77 9.34 13.71 7.89
N ALA A 78 9.78 14.70 8.67
CA ALA A 78 8.91 15.73 9.23
C ALA A 78 8.11 16.52 8.16
N GLN A 79 8.60 16.54 6.92
CA GLN A 79 7.97 17.22 5.77
C GLN A 79 6.95 16.34 5.02
N SER A 80 6.87 15.05 5.33
CA SER A 80 5.98 14.09 4.68
C SER A 80 4.53 14.26 5.15
N THR A 81 3.80 15.20 4.55
CA THR A 81 2.40 15.50 4.87
C THR A 81 1.41 14.45 4.34
N ASN A 82 1.75 13.77 3.25
CA ASN A 82 0.88 12.79 2.58
C ASN A 82 1.00 11.36 3.15
N GLY A 83 1.92 11.14 4.10
CA GLY A 83 2.35 9.80 4.48
C GLY A 83 3.11 9.12 3.35
N TYR A 84 3.30 7.81 3.48
CA TYR A 84 3.88 6.98 2.43
C TYR A 84 3.27 5.59 2.53
N VAL A 85 3.11 4.89 1.41
CA VAL A 85 2.75 3.48 1.38
C VAL A 85 3.67 2.71 0.45
N SER A 86 3.93 1.44 0.73
CA SER A 86 4.65 0.56 -0.19
C SER A 86 4.15 -0.86 -0.05
N TYR A 87 4.31 -1.63 -1.13
CA TYR A 87 3.99 -3.05 -1.16
C TYR A 87 5.20 -3.85 -0.67
N ILE A 88 4.99 -4.90 0.12
CA ILE A 88 6.08 -5.78 0.57
C ILE A 88 6.26 -6.89 -0.46
N GLY A 89 7.31 -6.75 -1.28
CA GLY A 89 7.64 -7.70 -2.34
C GLY A 89 8.37 -8.93 -1.83
N ASN A 90 9.18 -8.76 -0.78
CA ASN A 90 9.91 -9.86 -0.16
C ASN A 90 10.18 -9.62 1.33
N VAL A 91 10.31 -10.71 2.08
CA VAL A 91 10.74 -10.68 3.50
C VAL A 91 12.01 -11.51 3.61
N THR A 92 13.03 -10.92 4.19
CA THR A 92 14.37 -11.51 4.37
C THR A 92 14.71 -11.56 5.86
N ASN A 93 15.80 -12.24 6.22
CA ASN A 93 16.29 -12.25 7.59
C ASN A 93 16.69 -10.85 8.10
N ASP A 94 17.03 -9.94 7.19
CA ASP A 94 17.50 -8.58 7.49
C ASP A 94 16.38 -7.53 7.43
N GLY A 95 15.14 -7.95 7.13
CA GLY A 95 13.97 -7.07 7.08
C GLY A 95 13.16 -7.23 5.79
N VAL A 96 12.38 -6.20 5.47
CA VAL A 96 11.43 -6.21 4.35
C VAL A 96 12.00 -5.47 3.14
N VAL A 97 11.82 -6.06 1.96
CA VAL A 97 12.09 -5.40 0.68
C VAL A 97 10.76 -4.89 0.14
N THR A 98 10.66 -3.57 0.01
CA THR A 98 9.44 -2.93 -0.48
C THR A 98 9.54 -2.56 -1.96
N GLU A 99 8.39 -2.58 -2.63
CA GLU A 99 8.22 -2.18 -4.01
C GLU A 99 7.45 -0.86 -4.07
N ASN A 100 7.89 0.04 -4.96
CA ASN A 100 7.21 1.29 -5.31
C ASN A 100 7.69 1.78 -6.69
N TYR A 101 6.95 2.66 -7.38
CA TYR A 101 7.41 3.26 -8.65
C TYR A 101 8.77 3.96 -8.52
N PHE A 102 9.10 4.50 -7.33
CA PHE A 102 10.35 5.23 -7.07
C PHE A 102 11.39 4.43 -6.25
N ALA A 103 11.27 3.11 -6.12
CA ALA A 103 12.19 2.29 -5.33
C ALA A 103 13.62 2.14 -5.92
N GLY A 104 14.04 3.06 -6.80
CA GLY A 104 15.29 3.00 -7.57
C GLY A 104 16.05 4.33 -7.71
N HIS A 105 15.92 5.26 -6.76
CA HIS A 105 16.78 6.47 -6.69
C HIS A 105 17.43 6.61 -5.32
#